data_AF-A0AAD3CMN8-F1
#
_entry.id   AF-A0AAD3CMN8-F1
#
_cell.length_a   1.000
_cell.length_b   1.000
_cell.length_c   1.000
_cell.angle_alpha   90.00
_cell.angle_beta   90.00
_cell.angle_gamma   90.00
#
_symmetry.space_group_name_H-M   'P 1'
#
loop_
_entity.id
_entity.type
_entity.pdbx_description
1 polymer ?
#
loop_
_entity_poly.entity_id
_entity_poly.type
_entity_poly.pdbx_seq_one_letter_code
_entity_poly.pdbx_strand_id
1 'polypeptide(L)'
;MSLSTFAVIGKDNSPLYLKEFPKESEVSKTETSQDTTDNQSDPFGFFEVKNEINKTMSLKNKFLIHSALDRFEEIEESTEKQQSGANKMWIGLLGSFDEKKVYGYVTSTRIKFFASMDDVEDGNEQFVREAALKALFANVHEFYIQHMLNPFSDVRNEKKIVSERFDLGIHDLIKSFNENFGKQDNMSWM
;
A
#
# COMPACT_ATOMS: atom_id res chain seq x y z
N MET A 1 15.69 -1.34 3.96
CA MET A 1 14.32 -1.92 3.74
C MET A 1 13.24 -0.83 3.67
N SER A 2 12.23 -0.91 2.78
CA SER A 2 11.10 0.03 2.80
C SER A 2 9.77 -0.55 2.30
N LEU A 3 8.68 -0.06 2.87
CA LEU A 3 7.33 -0.26 2.34
C LEU A 3 7.18 0.55 1.05
N SER A 4 6.87 -0.14 -0.06
CA SER A 4 6.75 0.48 -1.38
C SER A 4 5.31 0.85 -1.72
N THR A 5 4.32 0.09 -1.26
CA THR A 5 2.92 0.39 -1.57
C THR A 5 1.95 -0.02 -0.49
N PHE A 6 0.88 0.75 -0.35
CA PHE A 6 -0.22 0.47 0.55
C PHE A 6 -1.58 0.61 -0.15
N ALA A 7 -2.50 -0.28 0.17
CA ALA A 7 -3.85 -0.29 -0.40
C ALA A 7 -4.92 -0.71 0.58
N VAL A 8 -6.09 -0.10 0.44
CA VAL A 8 -7.33 -0.45 1.13
C VAL A 8 -8.36 -0.85 0.09
N ILE A 9 -8.85 -2.07 0.21
CA ILE A 9 -9.86 -2.66 -0.66
C ILE A 9 -11.14 -2.86 0.14
N GLY A 10 -12.25 -2.43 -0.44
CA GLY A 10 -13.59 -2.55 0.10
C GLY A 10 -14.11 -3.99 0.10
N LYS A 11 -15.30 -4.17 0.66
CA LYS A 11 -15.98 -5.47 0.73
C LYS A 11 -16.35 -6.00 -0.67
N ASP A 12 -16.65 -5.11 -1.60
CA ASP A 12 -17.00 -5.37 -2.99
C ASP A 12 -15.77 -5.51 -3.91
N ASN A 13 -14.58 -5.65 -3.32
CA ASN A 13 -13.31 -5.65 -4.04
C ASN A 13 -12.99 -4.34 -4.78
N SER A 14 -13.69 -3.25 -4.45
CA SER A 14 -13.36 -1.92 -4.98
C SER A 14 -12.13 -1.34 -4.27
N PRO A 15 -11.19 -0.72 -5.00
CA PRO A 15 -10.08 -0.02 -4.37
C PRO A 15 -10.55 1.30 -3.76
N LEU A 16 -10.63 1.33 -2.42
CA LEU A 16 -11.02 2.51 -1.65
C LEU A 16 -9.86 3.49 -1.51
N TYR A 17 -8.64 2.98 -1.38
CA TYR A 17 -7.42 3.79 -1.26
C TYR A 17 -6.23 3.06 -1.86
N LEU A 18 -5.42 3.75 -2.66
CA LEU A 18 -4.21 3.21 -3.28
C LEU A 18 -3.11 4.28 -3.18
N LYS A 19 -1.99 3.97 -2.54
CA LYS A 19 -0.88 4.91 -2.40
C LYS A 19 0.45 4.21 -2.52
N GLU A 20 1.24 4.68 -3.47
CA GLU A 20 2.62 4.24 -3.72
C GLU A 20 3.61 5.21 -3.08
N PHE A 21 4.63 4.64 -2.46
CA PHE A 21 5.71 5.32 -1.77
C PHE A 21 7.00 4.95 -2.51
N PRO A 22 7.38 5.75 -3.53
CA PRO A 22 8.59 5.47 -4.29
C PRO A 22 9.80 5.59 -3.39
N LYS A 23 10.75 4.66 -3.53
CA LYS A 23 12.11 4.87 -3.02
C LYS A 23 12.76 6.02 -3.80
N GLU A 24 13.56 6.84 -3.13
CA GLU A 24 14.31 7.93 -3.77
C GLU A 24 15.17 7.42 -4.96
N SER A 25 15.53 6.14 -4.99
CA SER A 25 16.26 5.49 -6.09
C SER A 25 15.47 5.24 -7.38
N GLU A 26 14.14 5.36 -7.38
CA GLU A 26 13.32 5.20 -8.61
C GLU A 26 12.99 6.54 -9.31
N VAL A 27 13.28 7.67 -8.67
CA VAL A 27 13.07 8.99 -9.28
C VAL A 27 13.96 9.17 -10.51
N SER A 28 15.12 8.52 -10.55
CA SER A 28 16.09 8.58 -11.65
C SER A 28 15.80 7.65 -12.84
N LYS A 29 14.77 6.79 -12.79
CA LYS A 29 14.40 5.90 -13.92
C LYS A 29 13.14 6.33 -14.68
N THR A 30 12.51 7.44 -14.31
CA THR A 30 11.36 8.00 -15.05
C THR A 30 11.74 9.22 -15.92
N GLU A 31 13.02 9.56 -15.99
CA GLU A 31 13.56 10.59 -16.90
C GLU A 31 14.57 9.95 -17.87
N THR A 32 14.10 9.19 -18.85
CA THR A 32 14.81 9.02 -20.13
C THR A 32 13.81 8.65 -21.21
N SER A 33 13.14 9.68 -21.72
CA SER A 33 13.02 9.84 -23.17
C SER A 33 13.44 11.28 -23.42
N GLN A 34 14.73 11.45 -23.70
CA GLN A 34 15.20 12.64 -24.39
C GLN A 34 14.43 12.68 -25.70
N ASP A 35 13.52 13.63 -25.84
CA ASP A 35 13.24 14.19 -27.15
C ASP A 35 13.44 15.69 -27.04
N THR A 36 14.32 16.17 -27.91
CA THR A 36 14.80 17.54 -27.96
C THR A 36 13.64 18.51 -28.17
N THR A 37 13.57 19.52 -27.32
CA THR A 37 12.67 20.66 -27.43
C THR A 37 12.92 21.43 -28.73
N ASP A 38 11.96 21.38 -29.65
CA ASP A 38 11.65 22.52 -30.52
C ASP A 38 10.19 22.91 -30.26
N ASN A 39 10.00 24.18 -29.88
CA ASN A 39 8.71 24.79 -29.58
C ASN A 39 7.76 24.73 -30.78
N GLN A 40 6.84 23.77 -30.77
CA GLN A 40 5.54 23.90 -31.46
C GLN A 40 4.43 23.74 -30.42
N SER A 41 3.72 24.84 -30.15
CA SER A 41 2.47 24.84 -29.41
C SER A 41 1.49 23.87 -30.09
N ASP A 42 1.08 22.82 -29.37
CA ASP A 42 0.10 21.83 -29.81
C ASP A 42 -1.19 22.52 -30.31
N PRO A 43 -1.47 22.52 -31.63
CA PRO A 43 -2.64 23.18 -32.20
C PRO A 43 -3.96 22.45 -31.93
N PHE A 44 -3.92 21.24 -31.37
CA PHE A 44 -5.10 20.39 -31.19
C PHE A 44 -5.49 20.17 -29.72
N GLY A 45 -4.72 20.67 -28.75
CA GLY A 45 -5.09 20.63 -27.33
C GLY A 45 -5.26 19.22 -26.76
N PHE A 46 -4.60 18.21 -27.36
CA PHE A 46 -4.62 16.83 -26.85
C PHE A 46 -3.52 16.59 -25.82
N PHE A 47 -2.47 17.42 -25.80
CA PHE A 47 -1.32 17.30 -24.90
C PHE A 47 -1.41 18.15 -23.62
N GLU A 48 -2.62 18.50 -23.18
CA GLU A 48 -2.81 18.94 -21.81
C GLU A 48 -2.65 17.71 -20.89
N VAL A 49 -1.38 17.34 -20.64
CA VAL A 49 -0.98 16.49 -19.53
C VAL A 49 -1.38 17.24 -18.27
N LYS A 50 -2.64 17.06 -17.88
CA LYS A 50 -3.09 17.38 -16.54
C LYS A 50 -2.16 16.62 -15.62
N ASN A 51 -1.30 17.37 -14.96
CA ASN A 51 -0.70 17.01 -13.69
C ASN A 51 -1.84 16.69 -12.72
N GLU A 52 -2.41 15.50 -12.85
CA GLU A 52 -3.35 14.98 -11.89
C GLU A 52 -2.55 14.73 -10.62
N ILE A 53 -2.85 15.57 -9.64
CA ILE A 53 -2.48 15.46 -8.22
C ILE A 53 -2.91 14.07 -7.63
N ASN A 54 -3.57 13.23 -8.43
CA ASN A 54 -3.76 11.79 -8.24
C ASN A 54 -2.75 11.01 -9.10
N LYS A 55 -1.46 10.95 -8.73
CA LYS A 55 -0.53 10.01 -9.36
C LYS A 55 -1.07 8.59 -9.12
N THR A 56 -1.77 8.05 -10.11
CA THR A 56 -2.33 6.73 -10.01
C THR A 56 -1.17 5.74 -9.88
N MET A 57 -1.28 4.84 -8.91
CA MET A 57 -0.28 3.78 -8.64
C MET A 57 0.21 3.12 -9.94
N SER A 58 1.50 2.81 -10.00
CA SER A 58 2.12 2.15 -11.15
C SER A 58 1.34 0.89 -11.55
N LEU A 59 1.23 0.64 -12.86
CA LEU A 59 0.45 -0.50 -13.40
C LEU A 59 0.93 -1.84 -12.84
N LYS A 60 2.26 -2.01 -12.71
CA LYS A 60 2.88 -3.22 -12.11
C LYS A 60 2.33 -3.49 -10.71
N ASN A 61 2.24 -2.41 -9.95
CA ASN A 61 1.86 -2.37 -8.57
C ASN A 61 0.34 -2.64 -8.44
N LYS A 62 -0.50 -2.05 -9.30
CA LYS A 62 -1.94 -2.39 -9.39
C LYS A 62 -2.17 -3.85 -9.73
N PHE A 63 -1.44 -4.39 -10.71
CA PHE A 63 -1.50 -5.79 -11.08
C PHE A 63 -1.14 -6.69 -9.90
N LEU A 64 -0.08 -6.36 -9.17
CA LEU A 64 0.35 -7.08 -7.98
C LEU A 64 -0.75 -7.17 -6.91
N ILE A 65 -1.42 -6.05 -6.60
CA ILE A 65 -2.54 -6.08 -5.63
C ILE A 65 -3.67 -6.96 -6.13
N HIS A 66 -4.06 -6.84 -7.40
CA HIS A 66 -5.16 -7.64 -7.95
C HIS A 66 -4.84 -9.14 -7.91
N SER A 67 -3.63 -9.54 -8.27
CA SER A 67 -3.21 -10.95 -8.13
C SER A 67 -3.13 -11.41 -6.67
N ALA A 68 -2.73 -10.53 -5.75
CA ALA A 68 -2.73 -10.84 -4.32
C ALA A 68 -4.14 -10.96 -3.74
N LEU A 69 -5.13 -10.27 -4.32
CA LEU A 69 -6.52 -10.36 -3.93
C LEU A 69 -7.11 -11.74 -4.20
N ASP A 70 -6.81 -12.34 -5.37
CA ASP A 70 -7.27 -13.70 -5.70
C ASP A 70 -6.76 -14.71 -4.66
N ARG A 71 -5.48 -14.61 -4.28
CA ARG A 71 -4.90 -15.47 -3.25
C ARG A 71 -5.44 -15.18 -1.86
N PHE A 72 -5.78 -13.93 -1.57
CA PHE A 72 -6.44 -13.56 -0.32
C PHE A 72 -7.81 -14.23 -0.20
N GLU A 73 -8.60 -14.27 -1.28
CA GLU A 73 -9.93 -14.91 -1.28
C GLU A 73 -9.85 -16.42 -1.03
N GLU A 74 -8.88 -17.10 -1.65
CA GLU A 74 -8.62 -18.52 -1.38
C GLU A 74 -8.29 -18.78 0.11
N ILE A 75 -7.49 -17.90 0.72
CA ILE A 75 -7.13 -17.99 2.13
C ILE A 75 -8.33 -17.66 3.02
N GLU A 76 -9.14 -16.66 2.67
CA GLU A 76 -10.34 -16.29 3.42
C GLU A 76 -11.35 -17.46 3.46
N GLU A 77 -11.62 -18.08 2.31
CA GLU A 77 -12.53 -19.22 2.17
C GLU A 77 -12.05 -20.48 2.93
N SER A 78 -10.74 -20.71 2.97
CA SER A 78 -10.15 -21.84 3.70
C SER A 78 -10.08 -21.58 5.20
N THR A 79 -9.83 -20.33 5.61
CA THR A 79 -9.70 -19.92 7.02
C THR A 79 -11.03 -19.94 7.76
N GLU A 80 -12.16 -19.70 7.09
CA GLU A 80 -13.51 -19.85 7.67
C GLU A 80 -13.77 -21.26 8.22
N LYS A 81 -13.02 -22.27 7.77
CA LYS A 81 -13.14 -23.67 8.23
C LYS A 81 -12.17 -24.05 9.35
N GLN A 82 -11.12 -23.26 9.63
CA GLN A 82 -10.00 -23.70 10.47
C GLN A 82 -9.63 -22.79 11.65
N GLN A 83 -10.00 -21.50 11.68
CA GLN A 83 -9.48 -20.59 12.72
C GLN A 83 -10.56 -20.12 13.72
N SER A 84 -10.60 -20.80 14.86
CA SER A 84 -11.20 -20.31 16.12
C SER A 84 -10.07 -19.82 17.02
N GLY A 85 -9.65 -18.56 16.89
CA GLY A 85 -8.55 -18.00 17.69
C GLY A 85 -8.33 -16.49 17.49
N ALA A 86 -7.72 -15.84 18.49
CA ALA A 86 -7.61 -14.39 18.70
C ALA A 86 -6.87 -13.57 17.61
N ASN A 87 -6.40 -14.19 16.53
CA ASN A 87 -5.65 -13.52 15.44
C ASN A 87 -6.39 -13.49 14.11
N LYS A 88 -7.73 -13.49 14.12
CA LYS A 88 -8.59 -13.51 12.92
C LYS A 88 -8.28 -12.42 11.88
N MET A 89 -7.69 -11.29 12.29
CA MET A 89 -7.46 -10.13 11.42
C MET A 89 -6.15 -10.20 10.61
N TRP A 90 -5.16 -10.97 11.07
CA TRP A 90 -3.87 -11.07 10.38
C TRP A 90 -3.87 -12.27 9.44
N ILE A 91 -3.79 -12.01 8.13
CA ILE A 91 -3.69 -13.08 7.11
C ILE A 91 -2.22 -13.48 6.91
N GLY A 92 -1.31 -12.52 6.97
CA GLY A 92 0.12 -12.77 6.80
C GLY A 92 0.62 -12.55 5.38
N LEU A 93 1.66 -13.29 5.01
CA LEU A 93 2.28 -13.19 3.69
C LEU A 93 1.35 -13.83 2.65
N LEU A 94 0.81 -13.00 1.76
CA LEU A 94 -0.01 -13.43 0.63
C LEU A 94 0.85 -13.97 -0.51
N GLY A 95 2.07 -13.47 -0.66
CA GLY A 95 3.00 -13.97 -1.65
C GLY A 95 4.21 -13.07 -1.81
N SER A 96 5.24 -13.64 -2.44
CA SER A 96 6.38 -12.89 -2.95
C SER A 96 6.22 -12.80 -4.46
N PHE A 97 6.31 -11.60 -5.01
CA PHE A 97 6.28 -11.36 -6.44
C PHE A 97 7.49 -10.52 -6.82
N ASP A 98 8.31 -11.05 -7.72
CA ASP A 98 9.59 -10.44 -8.09
C ASP A 98 10.45 -10.21 -6.83
N GLU A 99 10.79 -8.96 -6.52
CA GLU A 99 11.52 -8.54 -5.32
C GLU A 99 10.60 -7.93 -4.24
N LYS A 100 9.28 -8.16 -4.31
CA LYS A 100 8.30 -7.59 -3.37
C LYS A 100 7.53 -8.66 -2.62
N LYS A 101 7.44 -8.50 -1.29
CA LYS A 101 6.58 -9.30 -0.42
C LYS A 101 5.29 -8.56 -0.14
N VAL A 102 4.16 -9.22 -0.37
CA VAL A 102 2.83 -8.66 -0.14
C VAL A 102 2.21 -9.27 1.10
N TYR A 103 1.81 -8.42 2.04
CA TYR A 103 1.15 -8.80 3.28
C TYR A 103 -0.31 -8.38 3.26
N GLY A 104 -1.16 -9.23 3.84
CA GLY A 104 -2.59 -9.02 3.94
C GLY A 104 -3.06 -8.87 5.38
N TYR A 105 -3.99 -7.94 5.59
CA TYR A 105 -4.71 -7.75 6.84
C TYR A 105 -6.20 -7.59 6.55
N VAL A 106 -7.06 -8.21 7.36
CA VAL A 106 -8.51 -8.15 7.22
C VAL A 106 -9.14 -7.60 8.48
N THR A 107 -9.99 -6.61 8.33
CA THR A 107 -10.77 -6.06 9.45
C THR A 107 -12.01 -6.91 9.72
N SER A 108 -12.63 -6.72 10.88
CA SER A 108 -13.89 -7.38 11.24
C SER A 108 -15.02 -7.08 10.25
N THR A 109 -15.00 -5.91 9.61
CA THR A 109 -15.96 -5.47 8.59
C THR A 109 -15.64 -5.98 7.18
N ARG A 110 -14.68 -6.92 7.05
CA ARG A 110 -14.19 -7.47 5.76
C ARG A 110 -13.61 -6.42 4.81
N ILE A 111 -13.08 -5.33 5.37
CA ILE A 111 -12.21 -4.42 4.62
C ILE A 111 -10.81 -5.01 4.63
N LYS A 112 -10.20 -5.08 3.44
CA LYS A 112 -8.93 -5.78 3.19
C LYS A 112 -7.83 -4.73 3.03
N PHE A 113 -6.75 -4.84 3.78
CA PHE A 113 -5.57 -4.00 3.64
C PHE A 113 -4.42 -4.81 3.04
N PHE A 114 -3.73 -4.20 2.09
CA PHE A 114 -2.57 -4.79 1.44
C PHE A 114 -1.37 -3.86 1.59
N ALA A 115 -0.22 -4.43 1.91
CA ALA A 115 1.04 -3.72 2.02
C ALA A 115 2.11 -4.48 1.24
N SER A 116 2.78 -3.81 0.31
CA SER A 116 3.94 -4.38 -0.40
C SER A 116 5.22 -3.83 0.19
N MET A 117 6.12 -4.71 0.60
CA MET A 117 7.47 -4.40 1.01
C MET A 117 8.44 -4.90 -0.04
N ASP A 118 9.52 -4.16 -0.22
CA ASP A 118 10.62 -4.66 -1.03
C ASP A 118 11.46 -5.61 -0.17
N ASP A 119 11.72 -6.79 -0.70
CA ASP A 119 12.38 -7.89 0.02
C ASP A 119 13.86 -7.59 0.24
N VAL A 120 14.33 -7.87 1.45
CA VAL A 120 15.75 -7.96 1.79
C VAL A 120 15.92 -9.35 2.40
N GLU A 121 16.89 -10.10 1.88
CA GLU A 121 17.12 -11.53 2.11
C GLU A 121 17.58 -11.90 3.54
N ASP A 122 17.18 -11.14 4.56
CA ASP A 122 17.53 -11.45 5.94
C ASP A 122 16.51 -12.41 6.56
N GLY A 123 16.82 -13.71 6.44
CA GLY A 123 15.98 -14.84 6.86
C GLY A 123 15.66 -14.89 8.36
N ASN A 124 16.27 -14.06 9.20
CA ASN A 124 16.07 -14.08 10.66
C ASN A 124 15.10 -13.01 11.18
N GLU A 125 14.77 -11.98 10.40
CA GLU A 125 13.98 -10.83 10.87
C GLU A 125 12.49 -10.90 10.49
N GLN A 126 12.02 -12.01 9.91
CA GLN A 126 10.62 -12.13 9.46
C GLN A 126 9.61 -11.90 10.59
N PHE A 127 9.83 -12.47 11.77
CA PHE A 127 8.90 -12.32 12.90
C PHE A 127 8.81 -10.87 13.40
N VAL A 128 9.94 -10.16 13.44
CA VAL A 128 10.00 -8.75 13.83
C VAL A 128 9.27 -7.87 12.81
N ARG A 129 9.46 -8.16 11.51
CA ARG A 129 8.75 -7.49 10.41
C ARG A 129 7.24 -7.67 10.52
N GLU A 130 6.78 -8.89 10.74
CA GLU A 130 5.35 -9.18 10.87
C GLU A 130 4.73 -8.50 12.09
N ALA A 131 5.45 -8.44 13.22
CA ALA A 131 5.00 -7.74 14.41
C ALA A 131 4.84 -6.22 14.16
N ALA A 132 5.82 -5.61 13.49
CA ALA A 132 5.76 -4.19 13.15
C ALA A 132 4.67 -3.89 12.10
N LEU A 133 4.48 -4.77 11.12
CA LEU A 133 3.39 -4.69 10.16
C LEU A 133 2.03 -4.74 10.84
N LYS A 134 1.84 -5.68 11.79
CA LYS A 134 0.61 -5.76 12.58
C LYS A 134 0.33 -4.45 13.32
N ALA A 135 1.34 -3.84 13.94
CA ALA A 135 1.19 -2.55 14.59
C ALA A 135 0.84 -1.43 13.60
N LEU A 136 1.48 -1.40 12.41
CA LEU A 136 1.16 -0.46 11.35
C LEU A 136 -0.30 -0.61 10.88
N PHE A 137 -0.75 -1.83 10.59
CA PHE A 137 -2.13 -2.08 10.18
C PHE A 137 -3.14 -1.71 11.26
N ALA A 138 -2.82 -1.92 12.54
CA ALA A 138 -3.67 -1.49 13.65
C ALA A 138 -3.84 0.05 13.69
N ASN A 139 -2.75 0.80 13.48
CA ASN A 139 -2.79 2.25 13.42
C ASN A 139 -3.55 2.75 12.17
N VAL A 140 -3.35 2.12 11.00
CA VAL A 140 -4.13 2.47 9.79
C VAL A 140 -5.61 2.17 9.99
N HIS A 141 -5.94 1.07 10.67
CA HIS A 141 -7.32 0.74 10.99
C HIS A 141 -7.96 1.82 11.87
N GLU A 142 -7.24 2.39 12.84
CA GLU A 142 -7.73 3.51 13.64
C GLU A 142 -8.03 4.75 12.78
N PHE A 143 -7.10 5.14 11.90
CA PHE A 143 -7.34 6.25 10.96
C PHE A 143 -8.52 6.00 10.02
N TYR A 144 -8.68 4.75 9.57
CA TYR A 144 -9.82 4.33 8.76
C TYR A 144 -11.13 4.46 9.53
N ILE A 145 -11.16 4.02 10.80
CA ILE A 145 -12.34 4.18 11.67
C ILE A 145 -12.65 5.67 11.88
N GLN A 146 -11.65 6.51 12.17
CA GLN A 146 -11.87 7.95 12.33
C GLN A 146 -12.45 8.59 11.08
N HIS A 147 -12.00 8.16 9.89
CA HIS A 147 -12.57 8.59 8.62
C HIS A 147 -14.02 8.11 8.44
N MET A 148 -14.30 6.85 8.74
CA MET A 148 -15.63 6.24 8.63
C MET A 148 -16.65 6.85 9.61
N LEU A 149 -16.19 7.25 10.80
CA LEU A 149 -17.02 7.89 11.83
C LEU A 149 -17.25 9.38 11.56
N ASN A 150 -16.65 9.96 10.52
CA ASN A 150 -16.90 11.34 10.14
C ASN A 150 -18.29 11.47 9.47
N PRO A 151 -19.26 12.15 10.10
CA PRO A 151 -20.62 12.29 9.55
C PRO A 151 -20.68 13.12 8.26
N PHE A 152 -19.62 13.86 7.93
CA PHE A 152 -19.51 14.67 6.72
C PHE A 152 -18.73 13.98 5.60
N SER A 153 -18.34 12.72 5.81
CA SER A 153 -17.67 11.95 4.78
C SER A 153 -18.70 11.23 3.90
N ASP A 154 -18.52 11.28 2.57
CA ASP A 154 -19.33 10.56 1.59
C ASP A 154 -19.09 9.03 1.59
N VAL A 155 -18.58 8.51 2.71
CA VAL A 155 -18.15 7.12 2.89
C VAL A 155 -19.24 6.11 2.56
N ARG A 156 -20.50 6.43 2.85
CA ARG A 156 -21.64 5.54 2.62
C ARG A 156 -21.93 5.29 1.14
N ASN A 157 -21.45 6.16 0.26
CA ASN A 157 -21.62 6.03 -1.18
C ASN A 157 -20.48 5.24 -1.85
N GLU A 158 -19.64 4.54 -1.05
CA GLU A 158 -18.54 3.67 -1.52
C GLU A 158 -17.54 4.39 -2.44
N LYS A 159 -17.46 5.72 -2.30
CA LYS A 159 -16.47 6.52 -3.01
C LYS A 159 -15.09 6.32 -2.36
N LYS A 160 -14.06 6.47 -3.19
CA LYS A 160 -12.66 6.49 -2.77
C LYS A 160 -12.46 7.42 -1.57
N ILE A 161 -11.53 7.06 -0.69
CA ILE A 161 -11.13 7.91 0.44
C ILE A 161 -10.36 9.10 -0.12
N VAL A 162 -10.89 10.32 0.06
CA VAL A 162 -10.29 11.59 -0.42
C VAL A 162 -9.88 12.50 0.75
N SER A 163 -9.68 11.94 1.95
CA SER A 163 -9.39 12.74 3.14
C SER A 163 -7.89 13.05 3.25
N GLU A 164 -7.55 14.34 3.18
CA GLU A 164 -6.17 14.80 3.36
C GLU A 164 -5.58 14.38 4.72
N ARG A 165 -6.39 14.41 5.79
CA ARG A 165 -5.95 13.97 7.13
C ARG A 165 -5.55 12.49 7.14
N PHE A 166 -6.29 11.67 6.41
CA PHE A 166 -6.00 10.24 6.28
C PHE A 166 -4.71 10.02 5.49
N ASP A 167 -4.54 10.74 4.39
CA ASP A 167 -3.34 10.67 3.55
C ASP A 167 -2.07 11.07 4.32
N LEU A 168 -2.13 12.18 5.07
CA LEU A 168 -1.03 12.65 5.91
C LEU A 168 -0.70 11.66 7.03
N GLY A 169 -1.72 11.11 7.69
CA GLY A 169 -1.54 10.11 8.74
C GLY A 169 -0.87 8.83 8.25
N ILE A 170 -1.30 8.33 7.07
CA ILE A 170 -0.66 7.17 6.42
C ILE A 170 0.77 7.50 6.01
N HIS A 171 1.01 8.68 5.44
CA HIS A 171 2.34 9.09 5.02
C HIS A 171 3.32 9.14 6.20
N ASP A 172 2.92 9.73 7.34
CA ASP A 172 3.75 9.81 8.55
C ASP A 172 4.02 8.43 9.16
N LEU A 173 2.99 7.57 9.19
CA LEU A 173 3.13 6.20 9.68
C LEU A 173 4.10 5.38 8.82
N ILE A 174 4.04 5.52 7.50
CA ILE A 174 4.92 4.80 6.57
C ILE A 174 6.33 5.37 6.62
N LYS A 175 6.47 6.69 6.78
CA LYS A 175 7.76 7.34 6.96
C LYS A 175 8.44 6.84 8.24
N SER A 176 7.75 6.89 9.37
CA SER A 176 8.28 6.39 10.66
C SER A 176 8.59 4.89 10.62
N PHE A 177 7.76 4.10 9.93
CA PHE A 177 8.04 2.69 9.66
C PHE A 177 9.36 2.54 8.88
N ASN A 178 9.49 3.21 7.74
CA ASN A 178 10.68 3.12 6.88
C ASN A 178 11.95 3.60 7.60
N GLU A 179 11.87 4.63 8.44
CA GLU A 179 13.01 5.10 9.26
C GLU A 179 13.45 4.07 10.30
N ASN A 180 12.51 3.37 10.94
CA ASN A 180 12.82 2.35 11.95
C ASN A 180 13.54 1.14 11.33
N PHE A 181 13.18 0.76 10.10
CA PHE A 181 13.81 -0.34 9.39
C PHE A 181 15.05 0.09 8.58
N GLY A 182 15.15 1.35 8.17
CA GLY A 182 16.34 1.89 7.47
C GLY A 182 17.53 2.12 8.39
N LYS A 183 17.32 2.31 9.70
CA LYS A 183 18.41 2.47 10.69
C LYS A 183 19.13 1.16 11.02
N GLN A 184 18.46 0.00 10.87
CA GLN A 184 19.06 -1.31 11.13
C GLN A 184 20.20 -1.64 10.15
N ASP A 185 20.09 -1.19 8.89
CA ASP A 185 21.10 -1.40 7.84
C ASP A 185 22.45 -0.69 8.16
N ASN A 186 22.44 0.35 9.01
CA ASN A 186 23.63 1.14 9.35
C ASN A 186 24.40 0.66 10.59
N MET A 187 23.98 -0.43 11.24
CA MET A 187 24.63 -0.97 12.46
C MET A 187 25.37 -2.30 12.24
N SER A 188 25.69 -2.66 11.00
CA SER A 188 26.36 -3.93 10.65
C SER A 188 27.89 -3.95 10.86
N TRP A 189 28.52 -2.85 11.30
CA TRP A 189 29.97 -2.85 11.58
C TRP A 189 30.32 -2.03 12.83
N MET A 190 30.23 -2.69 14.00
CA MET A 190 31.06 -2.42 15.18
C MET A 190 31.17 -3.69 16.02
#